data_AF-A0A7K1C4D8-F1
#
_entry.id   AF-A0A7K1C4D8-F1
#
_cell.length_a   1.000
_cell.length_b   1.000
_cell.length_c   1.000
_cell.angle_alpha   90.00
_cell.angle_beta   90.00
_cell.angle_gamma   90.00
#
_symmetry.space_group_name_H-M   'P 1'
#
loop_
_entity.id
_entity.type
_entity.pdbx_description
1 polymer ?
#
loop_
_entity_poly.entity_id
_entity_poly.type
_entity_poly.pdbx_seq_one_letter_code
_entity_poly.pdbx_strand_id
1 'polypeptide(L)'
;MDYGQQLSVSPTPIPGMVVVTLPVHGDNRGWFKENWQRTKLIELGLPDFGPVQNNISFNEKTGTTRGIHAEPWDKYVSVATGRIFGAWVDLREGEWFGQTFTLEVDPSRAVFVPRGVGNAFQTLEPNTAYTYLVNDHWRPDAEYTFLNLADETANIEWPIPLSDVEISVKDAEHPRLSEVTPMSALSTLILGAGGQLGRALVAEFPGAVALPRNEFDLADDAAYASINWSTVGTVINASAYTKVDLAETEDGRHDSWQANVVGVGKLARICEDHRITLVHVSSDYVFDGEFDGEATEHTEFGPLGVYGQTKAAGDALVSLVSRHYIVRTSWVIGDGNNFVRTMERLAESGVNPDVVNDQFGRLTFASE
;
A
#
# COMPACT_ATOMS: atom_id res chain seq x y z
N MET A 1 -12.29 0.10 -35.56
CA MET A 1 -12.37 0.94 -34.35
C MET A 1 -13.73 1.62 -34.34
N ASP A 2 -14.46 1.46 -33.24
CA ASP A 2 -15.78 2.04 -33.04
C ASP A 2 -15.63 3.40 -32.34
N TYR A 3 -15.94 4.49 -33.05
CA TYR A 3 -15.81 5.84 -32.52
C TYR A 3 -17.12 6.23 -31.82
N GLY A 4 -17.07 6.54 -30.52
CA GLY A 4 -18.23 6.99 -29.75
C GLY A 4 -18.68 6.08 -28.60
N GLN A 5 -17.85 5.13 -28.17
CA GLN A 5 -18.13 4.33 -26.97
C GLN A 5 -18.15 5.21 -25.72
N GLN A 6 -19.03 4.87 -24.77
CA GLN A 6 -19.09 5.53 -23.48
C GLN A 6 -17.99 4.97 -22.56
N LEU A 7 -17.37 5.85 -21.77
CA LEU A 7 -16.40 5.46 -20.75
C LEU A 7 -17.05 4.49 -19.75
N SER A 8 -16.48 3.30 -19.58
CA SER A 8 -16.97 2.31 -18.63
C SER A 8 -15.84 1.44 -18.10
N VAL A 9 -16.05 0.88 -16.91
CA VAL A 9 -15.15 -0.08 -16.26
C VAL A 9 -15.93 -1.37 -16.06
N SER A 10 -15.37 -2.51 -16.45
CA SER A 10 -15.99 -3.83 -16.34
C SER A 10 -15.04 -4.80 -15.62
N PRO A 11 -15.55 -5.58 -14.64
CA PRO A 11 -14.73 -6.58 -13.96
C PRO A 11 -14.34 -7.72 -14.89
N THR A 12 -13.28 -8.42 -14.53
CA THR A 12 -12.86 -9.66 -15.18
C THR A 12 -12.94 -10.83 -14.19
N PRO A 13 -12.75 -12.09 -14.64
CA PRO A 13 -12.62 -13.22 -13.73
C PRO A 13 -11.40 -13.16 -12.79
N ILE A 14 -10.38 -12.33 -13.08
CA ILE A 14 -9.21 -12.16 -12.21
C ILE A 14 -9.52 -11.05 -11.18
N PRO A 15 -9.50 -11.34 -9.86
CA PRO A 15 -9.88 -10.36 -8.84
C PRO A 15 -9.05 -9.07 -8.89
N GLY A 16 -9.74 -7.93 -8.92
CA GLY A 16 -9.16 -6.59 -8.98
C GLY A 16 -8.74 -6.15 -10.39
N MET A 17 -8.68 -7.05 -11.37
CA MET A 17 -8.38 -6.70 -12.76
C MET A 17 -9.65 -6.26 -13.49
N VAL A 18 -9.57 -5.12 -14.18
CA VAL A 18 -10.72 -4.52 -14.87
C VAL A 18 -10.37 -4.10 -16.29
N VAL A 19 -11.35 -4.21 -17.18
CA VAL A 19 -11.28 -3.68 -18.55
C VAL A 19 -11.95 -2.32 -18.58
N VAL A 20 -11.28 -1.36 -19.21
CA VAL A 20 -11.79 0.00 -19.42
C VAL A 20 -12.11 0.18 -20.89
N THR A 21 -13.37 0.54 -21.16
CA THR A 21 -13.79 1.00 -22.49
C THR A 21 -13.56 2.50 -22.56
N LEU A 22 -12.76 2.94 -23.53
CA LEU A 22 -12.35 4.34 -23.70
C LEU A 22 -13.11 4.99 -24.87
N PRO A 23 -13.70 6.18 -24.67
CA PRO A 23 -14.18 6.98 -25.78
C PRO A 23 -13.03 7.37 -26.71
N VAL A 24 -13.15 7.04 -27.99
CA VAL A 24 -12.25 7.50 -29.04
C VAL A 24 -13.04 8.40 -29.99
N HIS A 25 -12.54 9.61 -30.18
CA HIS A 25 -13.18 10.63 -31.00
C HIS A 25 -12.39 10.81 -32.30
N GLY A 26 -12.92 10.30 -33.41
CA GLY A 26 -12.32 10.41 -34.74
C GLY A 26 -12.75 11.69 -35.48
N ASP A 27 -11.84 12.25 -36.28
CA ASP A 27 -12.12 13.30 -37.25
C ASP A 27 -11.21 13.16 -38.49
N ASN A 28 -11.20 14.15 -39.39
CA ASN A 28 -10.41 14.11 -40.62
C ASN A 28 -8.89 14.17 -40.43
N ARG A 29 -8.40 14.39 -39.19
CA ARG A 29 -6.98 14.48 -38.82
C ARG A 29 -6.47 13.20 -38.16
N GLY A 30 -7.36 12.31 -37.73
CA GLY A 30 -7.04 11.13 -36.94
C GLY A 30 -8.07 10.92 -35.83
N TRP A 31 -7.61 10.66 -34.61
CA TRP A 31 -8.48 10.51 -33.46
C TRP A 31 -7.83 11.01 -32.17
N PHE A 32 -8.66 11.28 -31.16
CA PHE A 32 -8.28 11.69 -29.82
C PHE A 32 -8.93 10.79 -28.78
N LYS A 33 -8.21 10.51 -27.68
CA LYS A 33 -8.76 9.85 -26.48
C LYS A 33 -8.13 10.41 -25.22
N GLU A 34 -8.91 10.43 -24.14
CA GLU A 34 -8.37 10.59 -22.79
C GLU A 34 -7.93 9.21 -22.30
N ASN A 35 -6.68 8.84 -22.54
CA ASN A 35 -6.19 7.49 -22.23
C ASN A 35 -6.21 7.17 -20.73
N TRP A 36 -5.97 8.19 -19.89
CA TRP A 36 -6.07 8.12 -18.44
C TRP A 36 -6.64 9.44 -17.93
N GLN A 37 -7.74 9.37 -17.19
CA GLN A 37 -8.35 10.51 -16.52
C GLN A 37 -8.75 10.06 -15.11
N ARG A 38 -7.95 10.48 -14.11
CA ARG A 38 -8.01 9.99 -12.73
C ARG A 38 -9.42 10.10 -12.12
N THR A 39 -10.02 11.29 -12.15
CA THR A 39 -11.34 11.55 -11.55
C THR A 39 -12.42 10.64 -12.15
N LYS A 40 -12.55 10.61 -13.48
CA LYS A 40 -13.59 9.84 -14.18
C LYS A 40 -13.45 8.34 -13.94
N LEU A 41 -12.22 7.83 -13.92
CA LEU A 41 -11.98 6.40 -13.74
C LEU A 41 -12.22 5.96 -12.29
N ILE A 42 -11.84 6.78 -11.29
CA ILE A 42 -12.12 6.50 -9.89
C ILE A 42 -13.62 6.54 -9.59
N GLU A 43 -14.35 7.51 -10.16
CA GLU A 43 -15.81 7.59 -10.05
C GLU A 43 -16.51 6.32 -10.60
N LEU A 44 -15.87 5.63 -11.55
CA LEU A 44 -16.33 4.36 -12.12
C LEU A 44 -15.82 3.12 -11.36
N GLY A 45 -15.14 3.30 -10.22
CA GLY A 45 -14.71 2.22 -9.34
C GLY A 45 -13.30 1.68 -9.60
N LEU A 46 -12.50 2.35 -10.44
CA LEU A 46 -11.09 1.97 -10.62
C LEU A 46 -10.27 2.43 -9.39
N PRO A 47 -9.42 1.57 -8.79
CA PRO A 47 -8.60 1.98 -7.66
C PRO A 47 -7.70 3.16 -8.01
N ASP A 48 -7.62 4.15 -7.12
CA ASP A 48 -6.72 5.27 -7.31
C ASP A 48 -5.25 4.83 -7.15
N PHE A 49 -4.67 4.29 -8.21
CA PHE A 49 -3.34 3.71 -8.17
C PHE A 49 -2.22 4.74 -8.29
N GLY A 50 -2.51 5.99 -8.68
CA GLY A 50 -1.54 7.10 -8.72
C GLY A 50 -0.29 6.82 -9.58
N PRO A 51 -0.40 6.85 -10.91
CA PRO A 51 0.73 6.52 -11.79
C PRO A 51 1.87 7.54 -11.66
N VAL A 52 3.10 7.03 -11.54
CA VAL A 52 4.34 7.82 -11.40
C VAL A 52 5.30 7.66 -12.57
N GLN A 53 5.08 6.64 -13.40
CA GLN A 53 5.92 6.33 -14.56
C GLN A 53 5.03 5.92 -15.75
N ASN A 54 5.41 6.38 -16.94
CA ASN A 54 4.81 6.01 -18.21
C ASN A 54 5.84 5.31 -19.08
N ASN A 55 5.48 4.14 -19.60
CA ASN A 55 6.33 3.31 -20.43
C ASN A 55 5.66 3.08 -21.79
N ILE A 56 6.49 3.00 -22.83
CA ILE A 56 6.04 2.72 -24.20
C ILE A 56 6.96 1.68 -24.80
N SER A 57 6.38 0.65 -25.41
CA SER A 57 7.10 -0.27 -26.31
C SER A 57 6.53 -0.14 -27.71
N PHE A 58 7.41 0.16 -28.67
CA PHE A 58 7.07 0.17 -30.08
C PHE A 58 7.46 -1.17 -30.70
N ASN A 59 6.53 -1.77 -31.44
CA ASN A 59 6.69 -3.11 -31.99
C ASN A 59 6.39 -3.05 -33.50
N GLU A 60 7.43 -3.15 -34.31
CA GLU A 60 7.37 -2.97 -35.77
C GLU A 60 6.59 -4.09 -36.47
N LYS A 61 6.74 -5.34 -36.00
CA LYS A 61 6.18 -6.52 -36.65
C LYS A 61 4.93 -7.02 -35.94
N THR A 62 3.99 -7.54 -36.73
CA THR A 62 2.92 -8.42 -36.26
C THR A 62 3.51 -9.69 -35.65
N GLY A 63 2.89 -10.20 -34.58
CA GLY A 63 3.33 -11.39 -33.87
C GLY A 63 4.38 -11.16 -32.79
N THR A 64 4.90 -9.95 -32.63
CA THR A 64 5.82 -9.65 -31.50
C THR A 64 5.13 -10.02 -30.20
N THR A 65 5.70 -10.98 -29.46
CA THR A 65 5.08 -11.55 -28.25
C THR A 65 5.98 -11.31 -27.05
N ARG A 66 5.42 -10.79 -25.96
CA ARG A 66 6.15 -10.47 -24.71
C ARG A 66 5.35 -10.93 -23.50
N GLY A 67 6.03 -11.43 -22.47
CA GLY A 67 5.41 -11.90 -21.22
C GLY A 67 5.85 -13.32 -20.85
N ILE A 68 5.23 -13.96 -19.86
CA ILE A 68 4.19 -13.43 -18.95
C ILE A 68 4.86 -12.89 -17.70
N HIS A 69 4.71 -11.60 -17.43
CA HIS A 69 5.48 -10.91 -16.38
C HIS A 69 4.55 -10.32 -15.31
N ALA A 70 4.61 -10.85 -14.09
CA ALA A 70 4.00 -10.27 -12.90
C ALA A 70 5.03 -9.42 -12.16
N GLU A 71 4.85 -8.10 -12.24
CA GLU A 71 5.74 -7.11 -11.64
C GLU A 71 5.20 -6.65 -10.28
N PRO A 72 6.04 -6.08 -9.38
CA PRO A 72 5.63 -5.71 -8.03
C PRO A 72 4.86 -4.37 -7.96
N TRP A 73 4.20 -3.96 -9.04
CA TRP A 73 3.39 -2.75 -9.16
C TRP A 73 2.14 -2.99 -10.00
N ASP A 74 1.15 -2.13 -9.83
CA ASP A 74 -0.04 -2.13 -10.67
C ASP A 74 0.28 -1.53 -12.04
N LYS A 75 -0.46 -1.94 -13.07
CA LYS A 75 -0.35 -1.39 -14.43
C LYS A 75 -1.69 -0.90 -14.94
N TYR A 76 -1.65 0.18 -15.70
CA TYR A 76 -2.75 0.58 -16.58
C TYR A 76 -2.26 0.49 -18.02
N VAL A 77 -2.71 -0.53 -18.74
CA VAL A 77 -2.26 -0.90 -20.08
C VAL A 77 -3.22 -0.38 -21.14
N SER A 78 -2.71 0.21 -22.21
CA SER A 78 -3.49 0.53 -23.42
C SER A 78 -2.61 0.51 -24.67
N VAL A 79 -3.21 0.81 -25.82
CA VAL A 79 -2.54 0.91 -27.10
C VAL A 79 -2.68 2.34 -27.63
N ALA A 80 -1.57 2.95 -28.05
CA ALA A 80 -1.55 4.26 -28.68
C ALA A 80 -1.77 4.18 -30.20
N THR A 81 -1.43 3.06 -30.85
CA THR A 81 -1.79 2.74 -32.23
C THR A 81 -1.61 1.24 -32.49
N GLY A 82 -2.33 0.69 -33.46
CA GLY A 82 -2.33 -0.74 -33.78
C GLY A 82 -3.28 -1.53 -32.87
N ARG A 83 -3.00 -2.83 -32.70
CA ARG A 83 -3.83 -3.74 -31.93
C ARG A 83 -3.02 -4.90 -31.37
N ILE A 84 -3.39 -5.36 -30.19
CA ILE A 84 -2.78 -6.53 -29.55
C ILE A 84 -3.85 -7.55 -29.14
N PHE A 85 -3.41 -8.80 -29.00
CA PHE A 85 -4.04 -9.78 -28.14
C PHE A 85 -3.33 -9.71 -26.78
N GLY A 86 -4.04 -9.27 -25.74
CA GLY A 86 -3.55 -9.27 -24.37
C GLY A 86 -3.90 -10.57 -23.66
N ALA A 87 -2.98 -11.08 -22.85
CA ALA A 87 -3.19 -12.24 -22.00
C ALA A 87 -2.70 -11.94 -20.59
N TRP A 88 -3.51 -12.28 -19.60
CA TRP A 88 -3.22 -12.08 -18.19
C TRP A 88 -3.43 -13.37 -17.41
N VAL A 89 -2.53 -13.65 -16.48
CA VAL A 89 -2.60 -14.84 -15.62
C VAL A 89 -2.37 -14.39 -14.17
N ASP A 90 -3.25 -14.78 -13.26
CA ASP A 90 -3.07 -14.48 -11.85
C ASP A 90 -1.92 -15.31 -11.26
N LEU A 91 -0.81 -14.67 -10.90
CA LEU A 91 0.35 -15.34 -10.31
C LEU A 91 0.48 -15.03 -8.81
N ARG A 92 -0.58 -14.53 -8.17
CA ARG A 92 -0.63 -14.27 -6.74
C ARG A 92 -0.89 -15.56 -5.97
N GLU A 93 -0.33 -15.65 -4.77
CA GLU A 93 -0.70 -16.72 -3.84
C GLU A 93 -2.20 -16.68 -3.52
N GLY A 94 -2.89 -17.82 -3.66
CA GLY A 94 -4.31 -17.94 -3.30
C GLY A 94 -5.12 -18.83 -4.24
N GLU A 95 -6.43 -18.84 -4.04
CA GLU A 95 -7.37 -19.69 -4.78
C GLU A 95 -7.45 -19.38 -6.29
N TRP A 96 -7.05 -18.17 -6.69
CA TRP A 96 -7.11 -17.69 -8.07
C TRP A 96 -5.83 -17.94 -8.85
N PHE A 97 -4.79 -18.52 -8.23
CA PHE A 97 -3.51 -18.77 -8.88
C PHE A 97 -3.68 -19.60 -10.17
N GLY A 98 -3.15 -19.10 -11.27
CA GLY A 98 -3.29 -19.68 -12.61
C GLY A 98 -4.54 -19.26 -13.37
N GLN A 99 -5.44 -18.47 -12.79
CA GLN A 99 -6.63 -17.96 -13.49
C GLN A 99 -6.21 -17.06 -14.66
N THR A 100 -6.66 -17.42 -15.86
CA THR A 100 -6.33 -16.71 -17.11
C THR A 100 -7.49 -15.84 -17.60
N PHE A 101 -7.17 -14.72 -18.24
CA PHE A 101 -8.09 -13.89 -19.02
C PHE A 101 -7.38 -13.35 -20.28
N THR A 102 -8.08 -13.27 -21.40
CA THR A 102 -7.54 -12.77 -22.67
C THR A 102 -8.50 -11.78 -23.33
N LEU A 103 -7.96 -10.81 -24.07
CA LEU A 103 -8.75 -9.77 -24.74
C LEU A 103 -7.98 -9.15 -25.90
N GLU A 104 -8.65 -8.89 -27.03
CA GLU A 104 -8.12 -7.96 -28.03
C GLU A 104 -8.23 -6.51 -27.54
N VAL A 105 -7.09 -5.80 -27.55
CA VAL A 105 -6.99 -4.40 -27.12
C VAL A 105 -6.55 -3.55 -28.30
N ASP A 106 -7.39 -2.60 -28.67
CA ASP A 106 -7.10 -1.50 -29.60
C ASP A 106 -7.15 -0.16 -28.82
N PRO A 107 -6.96 1.00 -29.48
CA PRO A 107 -7.03 2.29 -28.81
C PRO A 107 -8.31 2.61 -28.02
N SER A 108 -9.44 1.92 -28.27
CA SER A 108 -10.68 2.11 -27.50
C SER A 108 -10.76 1.25 -26.24
N ARG A 109 -9.69 0.51 -25.90
CA ARG A 109 -9.62 -0.32 -24.70
C ARG A 109 -8.36 -0.06 -23.90
N ALA A 110 -8.50 -0.25 -22.59
CA ALA A 110 -7.40 -0.32 -21.65
C ALA A 110 -7.69 -1.38 -20.59
N VAL A 111 -6.68 -1.81 -19.86
CA VAL A 111 -6.80 -2.82 -18.81
C VAL A 111 -6.00 -2.36 -17.60
N PHE A 112 -6.67 -2.31 -16.45
CA PHE A 112 -5.97 -2.14 -15.17
C PHE A 112 -5.63 -3.53 -14.63
N VAL A 113 -4.34 -3.75 -14.37
CA VAL A 113 -3.72 -5.02 -14.00
C VAL A 113 -3.11 -4.87 -12.61
N PRO A 114 -3.68 -5.50 -11.57
CA PRO A 114 -3.12 -5.46 -10.22
C PRO A 114 -1.72 -6.06 -10.14
N ARG A 115 -0.91 -5.59 -9.19
CA ARG A 115 0.35 -6.22 -8.77
C ARG A 115 0.17 -7.73 -8.63
N GLY A 116 1.12 -8.50 -9.17
CA GLY A 116 1.12 -9.96 -9.12
C GLY A 116 0.29 -10.65 -10.20
N VAL A 117 -0.51 -9.92 -10.98
CA VAL A 117 -1.11 -10.47 -12.20
C VAL A 117 -0.11 -10.37 -13.34
N GLY A 118 0.24 -11.52 -13.89
CA GLY A 118 1.14 -11.65 -15.03
C GLY A 118 0.53 -11.00 -16.26
N ASN A 119 1.28 -10.13 -16.93
CA ASN A 119 0.85 -9.43 -18.14
C ASN A 119 1.66 -9.88 -19.35
N ALA A 120 0.97 -10.19 -20.44
CA ALA A 120 1.55 -10.53 -21.73
C ALA A 120 0.74 -9.97 -22.89
N PHE A 121 1.37 -9.85 -24.05
CA PHE A 121 0.66 -9.52 -25.28
C PHE A 121 1.35 -10.08 -26.52
N GLN A 122 0.57 -10.23 -27.59
CA GLN A 122 1.01 -10.48 -28.95
C GLN A 122 0.46 -9.39 -29.89
N THR A 123 1.30 -8.76 -30.70
CA THR A 123 0.84 -7.76 -31.66
C THR A 123 0.03 -8.39 -32.80
N LEU A 124 -1.13 -7.83 -33.11
CA LEU A 124 -1.98 -8.27 -34.23
C LEU A 124 -1.79 -7.40 -35.48
N GLU A 125 -1.17 -6.22 -35.31
CA GLU A 125 -0.89 -5.26 -36.37
C GLU A 125 0.57 -4.77 -36.29
N PRO A 126 1.20 -4.43 -37.42
CA PRO A 126 2.53 -3.84 -37.42
C PRO A 126 2.50 -2.41 -36.84
N ASN A 127 3.67 -1.90 -36.47
CA ASN A 127 3.83 -0.55 -35.90
C ASN A 127 2.92 -0.29 -34.69
N THR A 128 2.73 -1.31 -33.84
CA THR A 128 1.88 -1.22 -32.65
C THR A 128 2.65 -0.56 -31.50
N ALA A 129 2.08 0.50 -30.94
CA ALA A 129 2.63 1.20 -29.78
C ALA A 129 1.84 0.83 -28.52
N TYR A 130 2.41 -0.06 -27.72
CA TYR A 130 1.86 -0.48 -26.43
C TYR A 130 2.33 0.50 -25.35
N THR A 131 1.39 1.10 -24.61
CA THR A 131 1.66 2.09 -23.57
C THR A 131 1.09 1.62 -22.25
N TYR A 132 1.84 1.83 -21.17
CA TYR A 132 1.35 1.49 -19.84
C TYR A 132 1.86 2.47 -18.79
N LEU A 133 0.99 2.75 -17.82
CA LEU A 133 1.31 3.52 -16.62
C LEU A 133 1.53 2.56 -15.46
N VAL A 134 2.46 2.88 -14.56
CA VAL A 134 2.72 2.12 -13.33
C VAL A 134 2.82 3.05 -12.11
N ASN A 135 2.59 2.50 -10.92
CA ASN A 135 2.56 3.25 -9.66
C ASN A 135 3.76 3.02 -8.72
N ASP A 136 4.80 2.36 -9.20
CA ASP A 136 6.12 2.35 -8.55
C ASP A 136 7.20 2.55 -9.62
N HIS A 137 8.37 2.96 -9.17
CA HIS A 137 9.54 3.16 -10.01
C HIS A 137 10.19 1.83 -10.35
N TRP A 138 10.67 1.69 -11.59
CA TRP A 138 11.49 0.54 -11.95
C TRP A 138 12.77 0.50 -11.08
N ARG A 139 13.08 -0.69 -10.56
CA ARG A 139 14.31 -0.96 -9.81
C ARG A 139 14.96 -2.24 -10.34
N PRO A 140 16.30 -2.29 -10.44
CA PRO A 140 17.00 -3.45 -10.99
C PRO A 140 16.91 -4.70 -10.10
N ASP A 141 16.65 -4.50 -8.80
CA ASP A 141 16.59 -5.50 -7.74
C ASP A 141 15.15 -5.88 -7.36
N ALA A 142 14.15 -5.32 -8.04
CA ALA A 142 12.76 -5.70 -7.83
C ALA A 142 12.57 -7.20 -8.09
N GLU A 143 11.74 -7.84 -7.26
CA GLU A 143 11.39 -9.25 -7.42
C GLU A 143 10.21 -9.39 -8.38
N TYR A 144 10.38 -10.28 -9.36
CA TYR A 144 9.41 -10.54 -10.41
C TYR A 144 8.97 -11.99 -10.35
N THR A 145 7.69 -12.22 -10.65
CA THR A 145 7.19 -13.56 -10.92
C THR A 145 6.99 -13.69 -12.43
N PHE A 146 7.55 -14.74 -13.03
CA PHE A 146 7.50 -14.96 -14.47
C PHE A 146 6.81 -16.28 -14.78
N LEU A 147 6.08 -16.33 -15.89
CA LEU A 147 5.47 -17.55 -16.40
C LEU A 147 5.79 -17.70 -17.89
N ASN A 148 6.09 -18.93 -18.30
CA ASN A 148 6.37 -19.26 -19.69
C ASN A 148 5.15 -18.99 -20.60
N LEU A 149 5.37 -18.33 -21.74
CA LEU A 149 4.33 -18.06 -22.74
C LEU A 149 3.68 -19.33 -23.29
N ALA A 150 4.43 -20.42 -23.36
CA ALA A 150 3.99 -21.70 -23.90
C ALA A 150 3.37 -22.63 -22.84
N ASP A 151 3.14 -22.16 -21.61
CA ASP A 151 2.58 -22.99 -20.55
C ASP A 151 1.20 -23.53 -20.92
N GLU A 152 1.10 -24.86 -20.95
CA GLU A 152 -0.08 -25.58 -21.41
C GLU A 152 -1.24 -25.49 -20.40
N THR A 153 -0.93 -25.20 -19.13
CA THR A 153 -1.94 -25.10 -18.06
C THR A 153 -2.54 -23.71 -17.94
N ALA A 154 -1.80 -22.67 -18.35
CA ALA A 154 -2.33 -21.32 -18.50
C ALA A 154 -3.40 -21.22 -19.61
N ASN A 155 -3.41 -22.18 -20.55
CA ASN A 155 -4.42 -22.34 -21.60
C ASN A 155 -4.68 -21.05 -22.42
N ILE A 156 -3.60 -20.36 -22.81
CA ILE A 156 -3.68 -19.15 -23.63
C ILE A 156 -3.73 -19.54 -25.11
N GLU A 157 -4.84 -19.24 -25.78
CA GLU A 157 -5.01 -19.44 -27.21
C GLU A 157 -4.36 -18.29 -28.00
N TRP A 158 -3.03 -18.32 -28.16
CA TRP A 158 -2.30 -17.33 -28.93
C TRP A 158 -2.78 -17.26 -30.39
N PRO A 159 -3.21 -16.09 -30.91
CA PRO A 159 -3.74 -15.97 -32.27
C PRO A 159 -2.75 -16.35 -33.38
N ILE A 160 -1.46 -16.11 -33.14
CA ILE A 160 -0.36 -16.54 -34.00
C ILE A 160 0.44 -17.58 -33.20
N PRO A 161 0.69 -18.79 -33.76
CA PRO A 161 1.44 -19.83 -33.08
C PRO A 161 2.78 -19.33 -32.54
N LEU A 162 3.13 -19.72 -31.31
CA LEU A 162 4.39 -19.29 -30.68
C LEU A 162 5.64 -19.76 -31.47
N SER A 163 5.50 -20.79 -32.30
CA SER A 163 6.56 -21.25 -33.22
C SER A 163 6.86 -20.28 -34.36
N ASP A 164 5.93 -19.37 -34.66
CA ASP A 164 5.94 -18.53 -35.86
C ASP A 164 6.23 -17.06 -35.52
N VAL A 165 6.57 -16.76 -34.26
CA VAL A 165 6.74 -15.40 -33.74
C VAL A 165 8.09 -15.19 -33.08
N GLU A 166 8.48 -13.92 -32.98
CA GLU A 166 9.68 -13.50 -32.26
C GLU A 166 9.39 -13.43 -30.75
N ILE A 167 10.05 -14.31 -29.99
CA ILE A 167 10.04 -14.36 -28.52
C ILE A 167 11.48 -14.16 -28.04
N SER A 168 11.67 -13.43 -26.94
CA SER A 168 13.00 -13.27 -26.37
C SER A 168 13.49 -14.57 -25.73
N VAL A 169 14.82 -14.80 -25.72
CA VAL A 169 15.40 -15.98 -25.04
C VAL A 169 14.96 -16.05 -23.58
N LYS A 170 14.92 -14.88 -22.91
CA LYS A 170 14.49 -14.78 -21.52
C LYS A 170 13.05 -15.25 -21.32
N ASP A 171 12.13 -14.86 -22.20
CA ASP A 171 10.71 -15.25 -22.09
C ASP A 171 10.52 -16.74 -22.39
N ALA A 172 11.30 -17.30 -23.32
CA ALA A 172 11.25 -18.72 -23.68
C ALA A 172 11.74 -19.64 -22.56
N GLU A 173 12.62 -19.15 -21.69
CA GLU A 173 13.23 -19.89 -20.57
C GLU A 173 12.49 -19.70 -19.22
N HIS A 174 11.39 -18.96 -19.19
CA HIS A 174 10.59 -18.79 -17.98
C HIS A 174 10.01 -20.13 -17.48
N PRO A 175 9.78 -20.26 -16.15
CA PRO A 175 9.28 -21.49 -15.56
C PRO A 175 7.86 -21.82 -16.00
N ARG A 176 7.51 -23.11 -15.95
CA ARG A 176 6.11 -23.56 -16.09
C ARG A 176 5.32 -23.20 -14.83
N LEU A 177 3.99 -23.11 -14.93
CA LEU A 177 3.12 -22.68 -13.83
C LEU A 177 3.31 -23.51 -12.56
N SER A 178 3.57 -24.83 -12.70
CA SER A 178 3.87 -25.72 -11.57
C SER A 178 5.18 -25.43 -10.84
N GLU A 179 6.08 -24.67 -11.46
CA GLU A 179 7.40 -24.29 -10.95
C GLU A 179 7.46 -22.81 -10.52
N VAL A 180 6.40 -22.05 -10.79
CA VAL A 180 6.29 -20.64 -10.42
C VAL A 180 6.17 -20.53 -8.90
N THR A 181 7.02 -19.71 -8.29
CA THR A 181 6.81 -19.24 -6.92
C THR A 181 5.77 -18.11 -6.96
N PRO A 182 4.58 -18.28 -6.35
CA PRO A 182 3.54 -17.26 -6.38
C PRO A 182 4.01 -15.95 -5.76
N MET A 183 3.52 -14.82 -6.27
CA MET A 183 3.78 -13.53 -5.65
C MET A 183 3.01 -13.43 -4.33
N SER A 184 3.75 -13.25 -3.24
CA SER A 184 3.17 -13.08 -1.91
C SER A 184 2.39 -11.77 -1.78
N ALA A 185 1.36 -11.82 -0.93
CA ALA A 185 0.64 -10.63 -0.50
C ALA A 185 1.59 -9.65 0.22
N LEU A 186 1.25 -8.37 0.18
CA LEU A 186 1.98 -7.37 0.96
C LEU A 186 1.75 -7.61 2.46
N SER A 187 2.80 -7.48 3.26
CA SER A 187 2.75 -7.74 4.70
C SER A 187 2.20 -6.54 5.48
N THR A 188 1.59 -6.81 6.63
CA THR A 188 1.35 -5.81 7.67
C THR A 188 2.54 -5.78 8.62
N LEU A 189 3.06 -4.59 8.89
CA LEU A 189 4.16 -4.36 9.83
C LEU A 189 3.61 -3.68 11.11
N ILE A 190 3.88 -4.24 12.28
CA ILE A 190 3.51 -3.66 13.59
C ILE A 190 4.78 -3.17 14.27
N LEU A 191 4.89 -1.84 14.45
CA LEU A 191 5.99 -1.22 15.18
C LEU A 191 5.61 -1.02 16.64
N GLY A 192 6.55 -1.28 17.56
CA GLY A 192 6.29 -1.20 18.99
C GLY A 192 5.62 -2.46 19.55
N ALA A 193 5.79 -3.59 18.87
CA ALA A 193 5.15 -4.87 19.19
C ALA A 193 5.44 -5.37 20.63
N GLY A 194 6.52 -4.91 21.26
CA GLY A 194 6.85 -5.24 22.65
C GLY A 194 6.08 -4.46 23.71
N GLY A 195 5.34 -3.40 23.34
CA GLY A 195 4.50 -2.62 24.26
C GLY A 195 3.12 -3.26 24.50
N GLN A 196 2.37 -2.79 25.51
CA GLN A 196 1.05 -3.33 25.86
C GLN A 196 0.08 -3.36 24.66
N LEU A 197 -0.09 -2.23 23.99
CA LEU A 197 -0.93 -2.16 22.79
C LEU A 197 -0.34 -2.96 21.62
N GLY A 198 0.99 -2.95 21.46
CA GLY A 198 1.67 -3.69 20.41
C GLY A 198 1.42 -5.19 20.50
N ARG A 199 1.47 -5.78 21.70
CA ARG A 199 1.20 -7.20 21.92
C ARG A 199 -0.26 -7.57 21.64
N ALA A 200 -1.21 -6.74 22.09
CA ALA A 200 -2.62 -6.92 21.76
C ALA A 200 -2.85 -6.87 20.24
N LEU A 201 -2.20 -5.94 19.52
CA LEU A 201 -2.28 -5.86 18.06
C LEU A 201 -1.68 -7.11 17.39
N VAL A 202 -0.56 -7.64 17.89
CA VAL A 202 0.03 -8.88 17.35
C VAL A 202 -0.93 -10.07 17.47
N ALA A 203 -1.69 -10.16 18.56
CA ALA A 203 -2.69 -11.20 18.74
C ALA A 203 -3.84 -11.11 17.71
N GLU A 204 -4.28 -9.88 17.39
CA GLU A 204 -5.32 -9.62 16.38
C GLU A 204 -4.82 -9.80 14.92
N PHE A 205 -3.51 -9.68 14.70
CA PHE A 205 -2.89 -9.80 13.38
C PHE A 205 -1.76 -10.86 13.37
N PRO A 206 -2.08 -12.16 13.48
CA PRO A 206 -1.09 -13.22 13.66
C PRO A 206 -0.12 -13.42 12.47
N GLY A 207 -0.46 -12.88 11.29
CA GLY A 207 0.40 -12.88 10.10
C GLY A 207 1.25 -11.61 9.93
N ALA A 208 1.16 -10.66 10.85
CA ALA A 208 1.94 -9.42 10.77
C ALA A 208 3.40 -9.64 11.18
N VAL A 209 4.29 -8.88 10.55
CA VAL A 209 5.69 -8.75 11.00
C VAL A 209 5.67 -7.84 12.22
N ALA A 210 6.09 -8.36 13.38
CA ALA A 210 6.01 -7.67 14.65
C ALA A 210 7.40 -7.21 15.11
N LEU A 211 7.66 -5.90 15.11
CA LEU A 211 8.94 -5.34 15.49
C LEU A 211 8.86 -4.60 16.84
N PRO A 212 9.48 -5.13 17.91
CA PRO A 212 9.65 -4.41 19.15
C PRO A 212 10.70 -3.30 19.02
N ARG A 213 10.74 -2.37 19.98
CA ARG A 213 11.61 -1.19 19.93
C ARG A 213 13.11 -1.53 19.78
N ASN A 214 13.57 -2.63 20.36
CA ASN A 214 14.96 -3.07 20.26
C ASN A 214 15.33 -3.60 18.86
N GLU A 215 14.35 -3.87 18.00
CA GLU A 215 14.56 -4.25 16.60
C GLU A 215 14.26 -3.09 15.64
N PHE A 216 13.30 -2.23 16.00
CA PHE A 216 12.98 -1.02 15.24
C PHE A 216 12.67 0.14 16.19
N ASP A 217 13.66 1.02 16.40
CA ASP A 217 13.46 2.28 17.12
C ASP A 217 13.23 3.41 16.09
N LEU A 218 12.13 4.15 16.24
CA LEU A 218 11.82 5.30 15.37
C LEU A 218 12.91 6.40 15.42
N ALA A 219 13.70 6.45 16.49
CA ALA A 219 14.81 7.39 16.61
C ALA A 219 16.10 6.92 15.89
N ASP A 220 16.18 5.67 15.45
CA ASP A 220 17.38 5.09 14.81
C ASP A 220 17.23 5.04 13.29
N ASP A 221 18.06 5.78 12.57
CA ASP A 221 18.08 5.80 11.11
C ASP A 221 18.44 4.46 10.48
N ALA A 222 19.28 3.65 11.16
CA ALA A 222 19.68 2.35 10.64
C ALA A 222 18.50 1.36 10.61
N ALA A 223 17.53 1.51 11.53
CA ALA A 223 16.35 0.64 11.59
C ALA A 223 15.53 0.72 10.29
N TYR A 224 15.33 1.93 9.75
CA TYR A 224 14.57 2.15 8.51
C TYR A 224 15.20 1.49 7.29
N ALA A 225 16.54 1.45 7.22
CA ALA A 225 17.27 0.83 6.12
C ALA A 225 17.23 -0.71 6.15
N SER A 226 16.86 -1.30 7.29
CA SER A 226 16.80 -2.76 7.43
C SER A 226 15.52 -3.39 6.86
N ILE A 227 14.51 -2.58 6.54
CA ILE A 227 13.22 -3.03 6.06
C ILE A 227 13.12 -2.90 4.53
N ASN A 228 12.71 -3.99 3.88
CA ASN A 228 12.31 -3.93 2.48
C ASN A 228 10.89 -3.36 2.36
N TRP A 229 10.77 -2.04 2.23
CA TRP A 229 9.47 -1.36 2.21
C TRP A 229 8.59 -1.72 1.01
N SER A 230 9.13 -2.26 -0.09
CA SER A 230 8.32 -2.65 -1.26
C SER A 230 7.47 -3.90 -1.02
N THR A 231 7.71 -4.64 0.07
CA THR A 231 6.89 -5.80 0.45
C THR A 231 5.84 -5.47 1.52
N VAL A 232 5.82 -4.24 2.03
CA VAL A 232 4.92 -3.81 3.10
C VAL A 232 3.70 -3.14 2.49
N GLY A 233 2.50 -3.52 2.93
CA GLY A 233 1.24 -2.93 2.47
C GLY A 233 0.60 -2.00 3.51
N THR A 234 0.86 -2.29 4.79
CA THR A 234 0.33 -1.54 5.92
C THR A 234 1.37 -1.46 7.03
N VAL A 235 1.50 -0.31 7.67
CA VAL A 235 2.24 -0.13 8.92
C VAL A 235 1.27 0.27 10.01
N ILE A 236 1.28 -0.45 11.12
CA ILE A 236 0.61 -0.07 12.37
C ILE A 236 1.68 0.42 13.33
N ASN A 237 1.73 1.73 13.58
CA ASN A 237 2.70 2.36 14.44
C ASN A 237 2.16 2.50 15.87
N ALA A 238 2.60 1.61 16.76
CA ALA A 238 2.39 1.65 18.21
C ALA A 238 3.69 1.91 19.00
N SER A 239 4.70 2.53 18.37
CA SER A 239 6.07 2.67 18.90
C SER A 239 6.42 4.04 19.49
N ALA A 240 5.42 4.79 19.96
CA ALA A 240 5.63 6.13 20.52
C ALA A 240 6.48 6.12 21.81
N TYR A 241 7.19 7.21 22.07
CA TYR A 241 7.68 7.53 23.41
C TYR A 241 6.48 7.84 24.31
N THR A 242 6.32 7.14 25.43
CA THR A 242 5.13 7.23 26.31
C THR A 242 5.41 7.66 27.74
N LYS A 243 6.65 8.05 28.08
CA LYS A 243 7.00 8.45 29.45
C LYS A 243 6.65 9.93 29.70
N VAL A 244 5.36 10.22 29.85
CA VAL A 244 4.78 11.57 29.92
C VAL A 244 5.57 12.52 30.83
N ASP A 245 5.78 12.16 32.09
CA ASP A 245 6.48 13.03 33.06
C ASP A 245 7.94 13.28 32.67
N LEU A 246 8.62 12.27 32.14
CA LEU A 246 10.02 12.42 31.73
C LEU A 246 10.15 13.29 30.48
N ALA A 247 9.12 13.40 29.64
CA ALA A 247 9.13 14.27 28.47
C ALA A 247 9.31 15.76 28.84
N GLU A 248 9.02 16.16 30.07
CA GLU A 248 9.21 17.55 30.52
C GLU A 248 10.68 17.88 30.82
N THR A 249 11.52 16.87 31.07
CA THR A 249 12.97 17.02 31.29
C THR A 249 13.70 17.37 29.98
N GLU A 250 14.93 17.89 30.06
CA GLU A 250 15.71 18.22 28.86
C GLU A 250 15.98 16.99 27.98
N ASP A 251 16.51 15.91 28.57
CA ASP A 251 16.81 14.67 27.84
C ASP A 251 15.51 13.98 27.35
N GLY A 252 14.49 13.88 28.21
CA GLY A 252 13.24 13.23 27.81
C GLY A 252 12.45 14.04 26.77
N ARG A 253 12.56 15.37 26.77
CA ARG A 253 12.04 16.23 25.70
C ARG A 253 12.73 15.88 24.39
N HIS A 254 14.07 15.84 24.37
CA HIS A 254 14.80 15.47 23.16
C HIS A 254 14.36 14.10 22.63
N ASP A 255 14.32 13.08 23.49
CA ASP A 255 13.90 11.72 23.13
C ASP A 255 12.46 11.66 22.60
N SER A 256 11.54 12.38 23.24
CA SER A 256 10.14 12.46 22.81
C SER A 256 10.02 13.08 21.42
N TRP A 257 10.77 14.15 21.14
CA TRP A 257 10.79 14.78 19.81
C TRP A 257 11.42 13.86 18.75
N GLN A 258 12.50 13.16 19.06
CA GLN A 258 13.12 12.21 18.12
C GLN A 258 12.17 11.08 17.76
N ALA A 259 11.54 10.43 18.74
CA ALA A 259 10.66 9.29 18.48
C ALA A 259 9.31 9.71 17.89
N ASN A 260 8.60 10.66 18.53
CA ASN A 260 7.21 10.97 18.18
C ASN A 260 7.07 11.94 17.01
N VAL A 261 8.12 12.69 16.64
CA VAL A 261 8.06 13.69 15.57
C VAL A 261 9.01 13.33 14.43
N VAL A 262 10.32 13.28 14.70
CA VAL A 262 11.32 13.05 13.64
C VAL A 262 11.16 11.65 13.03
N GLY A 263 11.08 10.62 13.87
CA GLY A 263 10.89 9.25 13.43
C GLY A 263 9.52 9.00 12.76
N VAL A 264 8.46 9.60 13.31
CA VAL A 264 7.12 9.56 12.67
C VAL A 264 7.13 10.26 11.32
N GLY A 265 7.82 11.40 11.17
CA GLY A 265 7.94 12.09 9.89
C GLY A 265 8.69 11.27 8.83
N LYS A 266 9.76 10.57 9.21
CA LYS A 266 10.47 9.63 8.34
C LYS A 266 9.55 8.48 7.90
N LEU A 267 8.82 7.89 8.85
CA LEU A 267 7.87 6.82 8.58
C LEU A 267 6.76 7.29 7.64
N ALA A 268 6.18 8.47 7.89
CA ALA A 268 5.16 9.08 7.05
C ALA A 268 5.65 9.26 5.60
N ARG A 269 6.88 9.78 5.43
CA ARG A 269 7.49 9.94 4.11
C ARG A 269 7.66 8.61 3.38
N ILE A 270 8.17 7.58 4.07
CA ILE A 270 8.34 6.24 3.51
C ILE A 270 6.99 5.65 3.11
N CYS A 271 5.98 5.78 3.98
CA CYS A 271 4.65 5.27 3.68
C CYS A 271 4.02 5.96 2.46
N GLU A 272 4.22 7.28 2.30
CA GLU A 272 3.76 7.98 1.11
C GLU A 272 4.48 7.51 -0.15
N ASP A 273 5.82 7.42 -0.10
CA ASP A 273 6.65 7.05 -1.25
C ASP A 273 6.38 5.62 -1.73
N HIS A 274 6.06 4.71 -0.81
CA HIS A 274 5.73 3.31 -1.10
C HIS A 274 4.21 3.05 -1.15
N ARG A 275 3.38 4.09 -1.02
CA ARG A 275 1.91 4.01 -0.97
C ARG A 275 1.38 3.01 0.07
N ILE A 276 2.10 2.87 1.19
CA ILE A 276 1.77 2.03 2.33
C ILE A 276 0.66 2.71 3.14
N THR A 277 -0.29 1.92 3.64
CA THR A 277 -1.29 2.44 4.58
C THR A 277 -0.65 2.63 5.96
N LEU A 278 -0.62 3.86 6.47
CA LEU A 278 -0.08 4.16 7.80
C LEU A 278 -1.20 4.30 8.84
N VAL A 279 -1.31 3.34 9.75
CA VAL A 279 -2.15 3.43 10.95
C VAL A 279 -1.29 3.95 12.10
N HIS A 280 -1.47 5.21 12.50
CA HIS A 280 -0.72 5.83 13.59
C HIS A 280 -1.54 5.84 14.89
N VAL A 281 -1.01 5.21 15.93
CA VAL A 281 -1.58 5.31 17.27
C VAL A 281 -1.10 6.61 17.92
N SER A 282 -2.06 7.47 18.24
CA SER A 282 -1.86 8.73 18.92
C SER A 282 -2.54 8.78 20.28
N SER A 283 -2.59 9.96 20.90
CA SER A 283 -3.06 10.15 22.26
C SER A 283 -4.08 11.29 22.33
N ASP A 284 -4.99 11.22 23.30
CA ASP A 284 -5.84 12.35 23.72
C ASP A 284 -5.06 13.54 24.32
N TYR A 285 -3.79 13.37 24.69
CA TYR A 285 -2.89 14.45 25.13
C TYR A 285 -2.60 15.50 24.05
N VAL A 286 -3.10 15.31 22.82
CA VAL A 286 -3.08 16.33 21.78
C VAL A 286 -4.09 17.46 22.03
N PHE A 287 -4.99 17.28 23.01
CA PHE A 287 -5.99 18.26 23.43
C PHE A 287 -5.65 18.88 24.80
N ASP A 288 -6.30 20.00 25.12
CA ASP A 288 -6.20 20.69 26.41
C ASP A 288 -7.23 20.19 27.43
N GLY A 289 -8.29 19.53 26.96
CA GLY A 289 -9.43 19.13 27.80
C GLY A 289 -10.50 20.21 27.96
N GLU A 290 -10.35 21.38 27.31
CA GLU A 290 -11.30 22.49 27.37
C GLU A 290 -12.26 22.47 26.17
N PHE A 291 -13.19 21.51 26.15
CA PHE A 291 -14.20 21.42 25.10
C PHE A 291 -15.57 20.97 25.62
N ASP A 292 -16.64 21.50 25.03
CA ASP A 292 -18.01 21.14 25.37
C ASP A 292 -18.33 19.71 24.87
N GLY A 293 -18.31 18.73 25.78
CA GLY A 293 -18.67 17.35 25.48
C GLY A 293 -17.46 16.46 25.17
N GLU A 294 -17.60 15.60 24.17
CA GLU A 294 -16.54 14.64 23.80
C GLU A 294 -15.69 15.17 22.65
N ALA A 295 -14.38 14.98 22.73
CA ALA A 295 -13.48 15.27 21.62
C ALA A 295 -13.84 14.40 20.40
N THR A 296 -13.77 15.01 19.22
CA THR A 296 -13.99 14.34 17.93
C THR A 296 -12.72 14.38 17.10
N GLU A 297 -12.74 13.72 15.94
CA GLU A 297 -11.64 13.80 14.97
C GLU A 297 -11.39 15.22 14.43
N HIS A 298 -12.38 16.11 14.54
CA HIS A 298 -12.31 17.52 14.13
C HIS A 298 -11.95 18.48 15.26
N THR A 299 -11.80 17.99 16.51
CA THR A 299 -11.36 18.85 17.61
C THR A 299 -9.96 19.37 17.34
N GLU A 300 -9.77 20.69 17.52
CA GLU A 300 -8.48 21.35 17.29
C GLU A 300 -7.45 20.92 18.34
N PHE A 301 -6.17 20.94 17.97
CA PHE A 301 -5.09 20.62 18.90
C PHE A 301 -4.89 21.72 19.94
N GLY A 302 -4.71 21.33 21.20
CA GLY A 302 -4.43 22.19 22.34
C GLY A 302 -3.49 21.53 23.37
N PRO A 303 -2.39 20.88 22.98
CA PRO A 303 -1.60 20.09 23.93
C PRO A 303 -0.95 20.95 25.03
N LEU A 304 -1.15 20.56 26.29
CA LEU A 304 -0.64 21.32 27.46
C LEU A 304 0.84 21.07 27.78
N GLY A 305 1.35 19.88 27.47
CA GLY A 305 2.72 19.45 27.81
C GLY A 305 3.53 18.98 26.60
N VAL A 306 4.82 18.75 26.80
CA VAL A 306 5.77 18.36 25.74
C VAL A 306 5.36 17.06 25.07
N TYR A 307 5.00 16.04 25.85
CA TYR A 307 4.54 14.77 25.30
C TYR A 307 3.36 15.00 24.34
N GLY A 308 2.34 15.74 24.78
CA GLY A 308 1.18 16.10 23.97
C GLY A 308 1.56 16.88 22.70
N GLN A 309 2.45 17.87 22.82
CA GLN A 309 2.96 18.65 21.69
C GLN A 309 3.62 17.75 20.64
N THR A 310 4.43 16.79 21.07
CA THR A 310 5.08 15.84 20.15
C THR A 310 4.08 14.89 19.49
N LYS A 311 3.03 14.47 20.19
CA LYS A 311 1.96 13.64 19.59
C LYS A 311 1.13 14.44 18.59
N ALA A 312 0.80 15.70 18.89
CA ALA A 312 0.06 16.57 17.97
C ALA A 312 0.88 16.88 16.71
N ALA A 313 2.19 17.11 16.86
CA ALA A 313 3.09 17.27 15.72
C ALA A 313 3.18 15.99 14.87
N GLY A 314 3.25 14.81 15.51
CA GLY A 314 3.17 13.52 14.83
C GLY A 314 1.88 13.34 14.04
N ASP A 315 0.72 13.66 14.65
CA ASP A 315 -0.59 13.62 13.98
C ASP A 315 -0.62 14.52 12.74
N ALA A 316 -0.11 15.75 12.85
CA ALA A 316 -0.06 16.68 11.74
C ALA A 316 0.77 16.13 10.57
N LEU A 317 1.92 15.51 10.85
CA LEU A 317 2.76 14.89 9.82
C LEU A 317 2.07 13.69 9.16
N VAL A 318 1.44 12.82 9.95
CA VAL A 318 0.71 11.64 9.43
C VAL A 318 -0.48 12.06 8.58
N SER A 319 -1.13 13.19 8.90
CA SER A 319 -2.29 13.68 8.14
C SER A 319 -1.96 14.02 6.67
N LEU A 320 -0.68 14.20 6.35
CA LEU A 320 -0.19 14.49 5.00
C LEU A 320 0.04 13.22 4.16
N VAL A 321 0.00 12.04 4.76
CA VAL A 321 0.13 10.77 4.04
C VAL A 321 -1.20 10.45 3.37
N SER A 322 -1.20 10.12 2.08
CA SER A 322 -2.43 9.92 1.31
C SER A 322 -3.28 8.75 1.84
N ARG A 323 -2.65 7.72 2.42
CA ARG A 323 -3.29 6.52 2.97
C ARG A 323 -2.99 6.40 4.45
N HIS A 324 -3.77 7.07 5.30
CA HIS A 324 -3.53 7.03 6.74
C HIS A 324 -4.80 6.85 7.57
N TYR A 325 -4.58 6.39 8.80
CA TYR A 325 -5.54 6.45 9.89
C TYR A 325 -4.81 6.97 11.14
N ILE A 326 -5.39 7.94 11.83
CA ILE A 326 -4.90 8.41 13.13
C ILE A 326 -5.89 7.92 14.18
N VAL A 327 -5.42 7.07 15.09
CA VAL A 327 -6.22 6.49 16.17
C VAL A 327 -5.75 7.08 17.49
N ARG A 328 -6.48 8.06 18.01
CA ARG A 328 -6.16 8.69 19.31
C ARG A 328 -6.72 7.83 20.43
N THR A 329 -5.83 7.23 21.21
CA THR A 329 -6.20 6.48 22.41
C THR A 329 -6.12 7.39 23.63
N SER A 330 -6.79 7.00 24.70
CA SER A 330 -6.63 7.62 26.02
C SER A 330 -5.77 6.70 26.89
N TRP A 331 -6.15 6.44 28.14
CA TRP A 331 -5.35 5.63 29.05
C TRP A 331 -5.32 4.16 28.65
N VAL A 332 -4.20 3.72 28.06
CA VAL A 332 -4.00 2.32 27.64
C VAL A 332 -3.79 1.42 28.86
N ILE A 333 -4.63 0.40 29.01
CA ILE A 333 -4.61 -0.57 30.10
C ILE A 333 -4.43 -1.98 29.54
N GLY A 334 -3.26 -2.57 29.77
CA GLY A 334 -2.98 -4.00 29.56
C GLY A 334 -2.44 -4.66 30.83
N ASP A 335 -1.71 -5.77 30.68
CA ASP A 335 -1.10 -6.52 31.78
C ASP A 335 0.23 -5.94 32.26
N GLY A 336 0.80 -5.01 31.49
CA GLY A 336 1.95 -4.22 31.91
C GLY A 336 1.65 -3.19 33.02
N ASN A 337 2.70 -2.47 33.42
CA ASN A 337 2.54 -1.33 34.32
C ASN A 337 1.63 -0.28 33.69
N ASN A 338 0.57 0.08 34.41
CA ASN A 338 -0.35 1.14 34.02
C ASN A 338 -0.80 1.92 35.26
N PHE A 339 -1.46 3.06 35.03
CA PHE A 339 -1.88 3.95 36.10
C PHE A 339 -2.83 3.27 37.09
N VAL A 340 -3.84 2.53 36.59
CA VAL A 340 -4.84 1.84 37.42
C VAL A 340 -4.18 0.81 38.33
N ARG A 341 -3.35 -0.09 37.79
CA ARG A 341 -2.58 -1.08 38.59
C ARG A 341 -1.60 -0.42 39.57
N THR A 342 -1.06 0.75 39.22
CA THR A 342 -0.18 1.51 40.12
C THR A 342 -0.96 2.10 41.30
N MET A 343 -2.14 2.69 41.05
CA MET A 343 -3.01 3.23 42.10
C MET A 343 -3.54 2.12 43.02
N GLU A 344 -3.94 0.98 42.45
CA GLU A 344 -4.35 -0.22 43.20
C GLU A 344 -3.25 -0.66 44.18
N ARG A 345 -2.00 -0.84 43.70
CA ARG A 345 -0.86 -1.21 44.54
C ARG A 345 -0.56 -0.19 45.63
N LEU A 346 -0.64 1.11 45.33
CA LEU A 346 -0.38 2.17 46.31
C LEU A 346 -1.45 2.18 47.42
N ALA A 347 -2.72 1.97 47.05
CA ALA A 347 -3.82 1.84 47.99
C ALA A 347 -3.66 0.60 48.89
N GLU A 348 -3.31 -0.56 48.32
CA GLU A 348 -3.02 -1.77 49.10
C GLU A 348 -1.84 -1.59 50.06
N SER A 349 -0.86 -0.77 49.67
CA SER A 349 0.32 -0.46 50.47
C SER A 349 0.10 0.65 51.52
N GLY A 350 -1.11 1.22 51.59
CA GLY A 350 -1.44 2.31 52.51
C GLY A 350 -0.68 3.61 52.24
N VAL A 351 -0.16 3.79 51.03
CA VAL A 351 0.52 5.01 50.60
C VAL A 351 -0.53 6.04 50.20
N ASN A 352 -0.35 7.29 50.61
CA ASN A 352 -1.14 8.42 50.12
C ASN A 352 -0.33 9.14 49.02
N PRO A 353 -0.55 8.84 47.73
CA PRO A 353 0.26 9.40 46.66
C PRO A 353 -0.22 10.79 46.25
N ASP A 354 0.72 11.68 45.91
CA ASP A 354 0.42 12.94 45.25
C ASP A 354 0.24 12.67 43.74
N VAL A 355 -1.03 12.57 43.30
CA VAL A 355 -1.41 12.32 41.91
C VAL A 355 -2.50 13.28 41.45
N VAL A 356 -2.56 13.52 40.15
CA VAL A 356 -3.62 14.32 39.52
C VAL A 356 -4.98 13.65 39.76
N ASN A 357 -5.94 14.39 40.30
CA ASN A 357 -7.25 13.86 40.75
C ASN A 357 -8.46 14.50 40.08
N ASP A 358 -8.25 15.39 39.12
CA ASP A 358 -9.25 16.16 38.39
C ASP A 358 -9.33 15.80 36.90
N GLN A 359 -8.53 14.83 36.44
CA GLN A 359 -8.58 14.31 35.07
C GLN A 359 -9.63 13.21 34.92
N PHE A 360 -10.47 13.36 33.90
CA PHE A 360 -11.44 12.37 33.47
C PHE A 360 -11.03 11.84 32.08
N GLY A 361 -10.83 10.53 31.98
CA GLY A 361 -10.40 9.87 30.75
C GLY A 361 -11.22 8.62 30.44
N ARG A 362 -11.06 8.09 29.23
CA ARG A 362 -11.64 6.80 28.82
C ARG A 362 -10.56 5.73 28.81
N LEU A 363 -10.82 4.60 29.46
CA LEU A 363 -9.87 3.49 29.41
C LEU A 363 -9.85 2.89 28.00
N THR A 364 -8.65 2.74 27.45
CA THR A 364 -8.40 1.99 26.22
C THR A 364 -7.82 0.64 26.61
N PHE A 365 -8.62 -0.41 26.57
CA PHE A 365 -8.17 -1.75 26.94
C PHE A 365 -7.31 -2.36 25.83
N ALA A 366 -6.10 -2.77 26.19
CA ALA A 366 -5.24 -3.63 25.39
C ALA A 366 -5.30 -5.02 26.02
N SER A 367 -6.31 -5.81 25.66
CA SER A 367 -6.43 -7.20 26.08
C SER A 367 -5.35 -8.02 25.37
N GLU A 368 -4.28 -8.33 26.11
CA GLU A 368 -3.12 -9.08 25.66
C GLU A 368 -3.05 -10.49 26.24
#